data_AF-A0A353TBY5-F1
#
_entry.id   AF-A0A353TBY5-F1
#
_cell.length_a   1.000
_cell.length_b   1.000
_cell.length_c   1.000
_cell.angle_alpha   90.00
_cell.angle_beta   90.00
_cell.angle_gamma   90.00
#
_symmetry.space_group_name_H-M   'P 1'
#
loop_
_entity.id
_entity.type
_entity.pdbx_description
1 polymer ?
#
loop_
_entity_poly.entity_id
_entity_poly.type
_entity_poly.pdbx_seq_one_letter_code
_entity_poly.pdbx_strand_id
1 'polypeptide(L)'
;MCQNQCIRHKYDIVYMGGSSTNPQIGDVRVTITKTEPCDISILAKVNGNTFEKYVAKNGKTVSRVAQGTVGAETMFADAHSENSMMTWMLRLVGVLMVIGGLCAMFSIVETLFKVLPFLANIVGAGVGLIVAVAGIAWSVLVIAIAWLAYRPVIAIALLVVSGALIFYLIKHGKEKKAALAAV
;
A
#
# COMPACT_ATOMS: atom_id res chain seq x y z
N MET A 1 15.55 -35.05 -50.00
CA MET A 1 14.46 -35.93 -49.55
C MET A 1 14.33 -35.83 -48.03
N CYS A 2 13.45 -34.99 -47.50
CA CYS A 2 13.07 -34.97 -46.08
C CYS A 2 11.55 -35.04 -46.02
N GLN A 3 11.02 -36.25 -46.20
CA GLN A 3 9.59 -36.50 -46.41
C GLN A 3 8.90 -37.06 -45.16
N ASN A 4 9.42 -36.89 -43.94
CA ASN A 4 8.82 -37.48 -42.73
C ASN A 4 9.16 -36.72 -41.43
N GLN A 5 8.93 -35.40 -41.39
CA GLN A 5 8.98 -34.68 -40.11
C GLN A 5 7.58 -34.68 -39.49
N CYS A 6 7.41 -35.44 -38.39
CA CYS A 6 6.17 -35.51 -37.64
C CYS A 6 5.91 -34.18 -36.92
N ILE A 7 5.28 -33.23 -37.62
CA ILE A 7 4.84 -31.97 -37.02
C ILE A 7 3.61 -32.28 -36.16
N ARG A 8 3.74 -32.08 -34.85
CA ARG A 8 2.64 -32.28 -33.91
C ARG A 8 2.19 -30.92 -33.39
N HIS A 9 0.95 -30.56 -33.71
CA HIS A 9 0.32 -29.33 -33.24
C HIS A 9 -0.54 -29.63 -32.02
N LYS A 10 -0.35 -28.88 -30.92
CA LYS A 10 -1.24 -28.94 -29.77
C LYS A 10 -1.44 -27.52 -29.24
N TYR A 11 -2.65 -26.97 -29.43
CA TYR A 11 -2.98 -25.59 -29.08
C TYR A 11 -1.95 -24.60 -29.65
N ASP A 12 -1.29 -23.85 -28.78
CA ASP A 12 -0.31 -22.80 -29.06
C ASP A 12 1.13 -23.33 -29.28
N ILE A 13 1.33 -24.65 -29.22
CA ILE A 13 2.65 -25.26 -29.29
C ILE A 13 2.80 -26.09 -30.56
N VAL A 14 3.81 -25.74 -31.35
CA VAL A 14 4.29 -26.49 -32.51
C VAL A 14 5.54 -27.26 -32.10
N TYR A 15 5.48 -28.59 -32.20
CA TYR A 15 6.62 -29.45 -31.94
C TYR A 15 7.10 -30.10 -33.24
N MET A 16 8.40 -29.98 -33.52
CA MET A 16 9.10 -30.61 -34.63
C MET A 16 10.09 -31.61 -34.04
N GLY A 17 9.71 -32.89 -34.01
CA GLY A 17 10.51 -33.95 -33.38
C GLY A 17 9.73 -35.24 -33.16
N GLY A 18 10.40 -36.29 -32.69
CA GLY A 18 9.80 -37.62 -32.54
C GLY A 18 8.71 -37.70 -31.45
N SER A 19 8.95 -37.07 -30.29
CA SER A 19 7.97 -37.05 -29.19
C SER A 19 8.12 -35.81 -28.30
N SER A 20 7.02 -35.08 -28.09
CA SER A 20 7.00 -33.93 -27.18
C SER A 20 7.24 -34.28 -25.71
N THR A 21 7.04 -35.56 -25.32
CA THR A 21 7.26 -36.06 -23.95
C THR A 21 8.65 -36.68 -23.75
N ASN A 22 9.42 -36.91 -24.82
CA ASN A 22 10.78 -37.45 -24.74
C ASN A 22 11.69 -36.72 -25.76
N PRO A 23 12.10 -35.47 -25.47
CA PRO A 23 12.82 -34.62 -26.43
C PRO A 23 14.25 -35.10 -26.66
N GLN A 24 14.67 -35.16 -27.91
CA GLN A 24 16.05 -35.48 -28.30
C GLN A 24 16.79 -34.25 -28.83
N ILE A 25 18.13 -34.31 -28.83
CA ILE A 25 18.97 -33.25 -29.41
C ILE A 25 18.62 -33.13 -30.90
N GLY A 26 18.11 -31.97 -31.31
CA GLY A 26 17.61 -31.71 -32.67
C GLY A 26 16.10 -31.47 -32.75
N ASP A 27 15.34 -31.73 -31.69
CA ASP A 27 13.91 -31.40 -31.62
C ASP A 27 13.68 -29.90 -31.37
N VAL A 28 12.68 -29.32 -32.04
CA VAL A 28 12.31 -27.90 -31.93
C VAL A 28 10.91 -27.76 -31.36
N ARG A 29 10.73 -26.86 -30.39
CA ARG A 29 9.44 -26.49 -29.82
C ARG A 29 9.23 -24.99 -29.95
N VAL A 30 8.15 -24.60 -30.60
CA VAL A 30 7.75 -23.19 -30.75
C VAL A 30 6.42 -23.00 -30.03
N THR A 31 6.40 -22.08 -29.06
CA THR A 31 5.17 -21.65 -28.39
C THR A 31 4.76 -20.29 -28.95
N ILE A 32 3.58 -20.20 -29.54
CA ILE A 32 3.03 -18.98 -30.12
C ILE A 32 2.01 -18.41 -29.14
N THR A 33 2.32 -17.26 -28.54
CA THR A 33 1.36 -16.53 -27.70
C THR A 33 0.77 -15.37 -28.49
N LYS A 34 -0.55 -15.23 -28.46
CA LYS A 34 -1.30 -14.14 -29.11
C LYS A 34 -2.10 -13.39 -28.05
N THR A 35 -2.08 -12.06 -28.11
CA THR A 35 -3.00 -11.21 -27.34
C THR A 35 -4.17 -10.82 -28.25
N GLU A 36 -5.40 -11.02 -27.77
CA GLU A 36 -6.59 -10.60 -28.52
C GLU A 36 -6.65 -9.06 -28.62
N PRO A 37 -7.23 -8.49 -29.71
CA PRO A 37 -7.47 -7.07 -29.79
C PRO A 37 -8.36 -6.65 -28.61
N CYS A 38 -7.80 -5.87 -27.70
CA CYS A 38 -8.52 -5.31 -26.57
C CYS A 38 -8.45 -3.79 -26.69
N ASP A 39 -9.60 -3.14 -26.50
CA ASP A 39 -9.64 -1.69 -26.44
C ASP A 39 -8.79 -1.23 -25.26
N ILE A 40 -7.92 -0.24 -25.50
CA ILE A 40 -7.09 0.38 -24.47
C ILE A 40 -7.27 1.88 -24.52
N SER A 41 -7.36 2.49 -23.35
CA SER A 41 -7.40 3.94 -23.19
C SER A 41 -6.05 4.41 -22.65
N ILE A 42 -5.43 5.37 -23.33
CA ILE A 42 -4.10 5.90 -22.99
C ILE A 42 -4.24 7.36 -22.59
N LEU A 43 -3.64 7.73 -21.47
CA LEU A 43 -3.56 9.10 -21.01
C LEU A 43 -2.12 9.60 -21.18
N ALA A 44 -1.89 10.34 -22.27
CA ALA A 44 -0.57 10.86 -22.66
C ALA A 44 -0.72 12.11 -23.55
N LYS A 45 0.37 12.86 -23.73
CA LYS A 45 0.45 13.96 -24.70
C LYS A 45 0.71 13.37 -26.09
N VAL A 46 -0.11 13.73 -27.08
CA VAL A 46 0.11 13.32 -28.47
C VAL A 46 1.24 14.17 -29.06
N ASN A 47 2.29 13.52 -29.58
CA ASN A 47 3.36 14.15 -30.35
C ASN A 47 3.48 13.46 -31.72
N GLY A 48 2.79 14.00 -32.72
CA GLY A 48 2.77 13.44 -34.07
C GLY A 48 2.25 11.99 -34.06
N ASN A 49 3.14 11.06 -34.41
CA ASN A 49 2.85 9.62 -34.46
C ASN A 49 3.16 8.87 -33.15
N THR A 50 3.55 9.58 -32.08
CA THR A 50 3.95 8.97 -30.80
C THR A 50 3.23 9.62 -29.62
N PHE A 51 3.38 8.97 -28.46
CA PHE A 51 2.86 9.46 -27.18
C PHE A 51 4.01 9.86 -26.27
N GLU A 52 3.91 11.03 -25.66
CA GLU A 52 4.84 11.52 -24.65
C GLU A 52 4.14 11.68 -23.30
N LYS A 53 4.94 11.65 -22.22
CA LYS A 53 4.41 11.91 -20.88
C LYS A 53 3.79 13.30 -20.82
N TYR A 54 2.56 13.40 -20.35
CA TYR A 54 1.93 14.69 -20.14
C TYR A 54 2.47 15.34 -18.87
N VAL A 55 3.05 16.54 -18.97
CA VAL A 55 3.48 17.33 -17.81
C VAL A 55 2.36 18.29 -17.43
N ALA A 56 1.75 18.08 -16.26
CA ALA A 56 0.75 18.99 -15.75
C ALA A 56 1.39 20.31 -15.28
N LYS A 57 0.60 21.38 -15.17
CA LYS A 57 1.06 22.72 -14.74
C LYS A 57 1.80 22.74 -13.39
N ASN A 58 1.62 21.70 -12.58
CA ASN A 58 2.27 21.51 -11.28
C ASN A 58 3.60 20.74 -11.37
N GLY A 59 4.15 20.50 -12.58
CA GLY A 59 5.40 19.78 -12.81
C GLY A 59 5.30 18.27 -12.68
N LYS A 60 4.12 17.71 -12.38
CA LYS A 60 3.93 16.25 -12.28
C LYS A 60 3.67 15.65 -13.65
N THR A 61 4.36 14.55 -13.96
CA THR A 61 4.14 13.79 -15.18
C THR A 61 3.01 12.77 -14.99
N VAL A 62 2.08 12.71 -15.94
CA VAL A 62 1.03 11.69 -15.99
C VAL A 62 1.16 10.92 -17.30
N SER A 63 1.24 9.59 -17.17
CA SER A 63 1.21 8.64 -18.26
C SER A 63 0.60 7.36 -17.73
N ARG A 64 -0.60 7.00 -18.16
CA ARG A 64 -1.30 5.79 -17.70
C ARG A 64 -1.96 5.09 -18.88
N VAL A 65 -1.96 3.77 -18.85
CA VAL A 65 -2.73 2.93 -19.76
C VAL A 65 -3.81 2.24 -18.93
N ALA A 66 -5.05 2.29 -19.39
CA ALA A 66 -6.17 1.56 -18.83
C ALA A 66 -6.70 0.60 -19.89
N GLN A 67 -7.10 -0.59 -19.45
CA GLN A 67 -7.75 -1.56 -20.31
C GLN A 67 -9.24 -1.21 -20.42
N GLY A 68 -9.79 -1.31 -21.63
CA GLY A 68 -11.15 -0.92 -21.97
C GLY A 68 -11.28 0.53 -22.45
N THR A 69 -12.50 0.89 -22.86
CA THR A 69 -12.89 2.25 -23.27
C THR A 69 -13.28 3.06 -22.04
N VAL A 70 -12.30 3.77 -21.47
CA VAL A 70 -12.43 4.51 -20.22
C VAL A 70 -12.17 5.99 -20.50
N GLY A 71 -13.08 6.86 -20.05
CA GLY A 71 -12.92 8.30 -20.20
C GLY A 71 -11.73 8.86 -19.41
N ALA A 72 -11.23 10.03 -19.81
CA ALA A 72 -10.11 10.67 -19.12
C ALA A 72 -10.42 10.96 -17.64
N GLU A 73 -11.64 11.42 -17.32
CA GLU A 73 -12.07 11.71 -15.96
C GLU A 73 -12.02 10.47 -15.06
N THR A 74 -12.53 9.35 -15.56
CA THR A 74 -12.49 8.05 -14.88
C THR A 74 -11.05 7.55 -14.70
N MET A 75 -10.17 7.71 -15.70
CA MET A 75 -8.76 7.32 -15.57
C MET A 75 -8.02 8.13 -14.47
N PHE A 76 -8.35 9.40 -14.29
CA PHE A 76 -7.81 10.24 -13.22
C PHE A 76 -8.41 9.90 -11.85
N ALA A 77 -9.72 9.65 -11.78
CA ALA A 77 -10.42 9.27 -10.56
C ALA A 77 -9.87 7.94 -10.02
N ASP A 78 -9.68 6.96 -10.90
CA ASP A 78 -9.09 5.65 -10.57
C ASP A 78 -7.66 5.78 -10.06
N ALA A 79 -6.84 6.62 -10.71
CA ALA A 79 -5.48 6.87 -10.24
C ALA A 79 -5.45 7.52 -8.84
N HIS A 80 -6.45 8.32 -8.50
CA HIS A 80 -6.56 8.93 -7.18
C HIS A 80 -7.04 7.93 -6.11
N SER A 81 -8.03 7.11 -6.44
CA SER A 81 -8.61 6.13 -5.54
C SER A 81 -7.62 5.00 -5.22
N GLU A 82 -6.89 4.51 -6.22
CA GLU A 82 -5.84 3.48 -6.08
C GLU A 82 -4.73 3.95 -5.13
N ASN A 83 -4.25 5.19 -5.31
CA ASN A 83 -3.24 5.78 -4.43
C ASN A 83 -3.75 5.96 -2.99
N SER A 84 -5.02 6.32 -2.81
CA SER A 84 -5.62 6.45 -1.48
C SER A 84 -5.71 5.09 -0.77
N MET A 85 -6.26 4.08 -1.46
CA MET A 85 -6.42 2.73 -0.93
C MET A 85 -5.07 2.12 -0.54
N MET A 86 -4.08 2.19 -1.44
CA MET A 86 -2.72 1.69 -1.19
C MET A 86 -2.09 2.36 0.04
N THR A 87 -2.26 3.67 0.17
CA THR A 87 -1.72 4.42 1.31
C THR A 87 -2.34 3.97 2.64
N TRP A 88 -3.66 3.77 2.68
CA TRP A 88 -4.33 3.31 3.90
C TRP A 88 -3.97 1.87 4.25
N MET A 89 -3.85 0.99 3.25
CA MET A 89 -3.42 -0.39 3.45
C MET A 89 -2.00 -0.45 4.03
N LEU A 90 -1.04 0.30 3.45
CA LEU A 90 0.33 0.38 3.97
C LEU A 90 0.39 0.92 5.40
N ARG A 91 -0.48 1.86 5.76
CA ARG A 91 -0.56 2.37 7.14
C ARG A 91 -1.09 1.33 8.11
N LEU A 92 -2.16 0.62 7.74
CA LEU A 92 -2.73 -0.42 8.59
C LEU A 92 -1.72 -1.54 8.83
N VAL A 93 -1.05 -1.99 7.76
CA VAL A 93 0.03 -2.99 7.85
C VAL A 93 1.19 -2.46 8.70
N GLY A 94 1.61 -1.21 8.50
CA GLY A 94 2.66 -0.58 9.31
C GLY A 94 2.32 -0.50 10.79
N VAL A 95 1.09 -0.12 11.15
CA VAL A 95 0.62 -0.10 12.55
C VAL A 95 0.67 -1.50 13.17
N LEU A 96 0.15 -2.51 12.46
CA LEU A 96 0.18 -3.88 12.94
C LEU A 96 1.61 -4.39 13.12
N MET A 97 2.53 -4.01 12.21
CA MET A 97 3.94 -4.37 12.30
C MET A 97 4.63 -3.72 13.52
N VAL A 98 4.33 -2.45 13.82
CA VAL A 98 4.86 -1.77 15.01
C VAL A 98 4.33 -2.40 16.29
N ILE A 99 3.02 -2.68 16.37
CA ILE A 99 2.43 -3.35 17.52
C ILE A 99 3.04 -4.75 17.71
N GLY A 100 3.15 -5.52 16.62
CA GLY A 100 3.78 -6.84 16.65
C GLY A 100 5.24 -6.80 17.08
N GLY A 101 6.01 -5.84 16.58
CA GLY A 101 7.41 -5.63 16.97
C GLY A 101 7.57 -5.27 18.43
N LEU A 102 6.73 -4.36 18.95
CA LEU A 102 6.75 -4.01 20.37
C LEU A 102 6.31 -5.20 21.24
N CYS A 103 5.26 -5.94 20.86
CA CYS A 103 4.85 -7.15 21.57
C CYS A 103 6.01 -8.17 21.64
N ALA A 104 6.74 -8.37 20.54
CA ALA A 104 7.91 -9.24 20.53
C ALA A 104 9.02 -8.72 21.46
N MET A 105 9.27 -7.41 21.50
CA MET A 105 10.26 -6.83 22.42
C MET A 105 9.89 -7.01 23.89
N PHE A 106 8.61 -6.83 24.26
CA PHE A 106 8.16 -6.98 25.65
C PHE A 106 7.90 -8.45 26.05
N SER A 107 7.75 -9.37 25.09
CA SER A 107 7.57 -10.81 25.36
C SER A 107 8.75 -11.44 26.12
N ILE A 108 9.96 -10.91 25.95
CA ILE A 108 11.14 -11.39 26.67
C ILE A 108 11.06 -11.04 28.16
N VAL A 109 10.45 -9.90 28.49
CA VAL A 109 10.22 -9.45 29.87
C VAL A 109 9.15 -10.32 30.51
N GLU A 110 8.04 -10.58 29.82
CA GLU A 110 6.98 -11.48 30.32
C GLU A 110 7.51 -12.89 30.61
N THR A 111 8.42 -13.41 29.78
CA THR A 111 9.02 -14.73 29.97
C THR A 111 9.83 -14.80 31.27
N LEU A 112 10.50 -13.71 31.66
CA LEU A 112 11.20 -13.63 32.94
C LEU A 112 10.22 -13.62 34.14
N PHE A 113 9.06 -12.97 34.02
CA PHE A 113 8.06 -12.91 35.09
C PHE A 113 7.20 -14.17 35.24
N LYS A 114 7.25 -15.13 34.29
CA LYS A 114 6.60 -16.45 34.42
C LYS A 114 7.03 -17.24 35.65
N VAL A 115 8.15 -16.88 36.28
CA VAL A 115 8.57 -17.50 37.56
C VAL A 115 7.61 -17.19 38.72
N LEU A 116 6.73 -16.19 38.60
CA LEU A 116 5.71 -15.85 39.60
C LEU A 116 4.29 -16.02 38.99
N PRO A 117 3.61 -17.17 39.24
CA PRO A 117 2.39 -17.56 38.52
C PRO A 117 1.20 -16.61 38.68
N PHE A 118 1.12 -15.85 39.78
CA PHE A 118 0.04 -14.87 40.01
C PHE A 118 0.23 -13.56 39.24
N LEU A 119 1.48 -13.18 38.93
CA LEU A 119 1.80 -11.91 38.27
C LEU A 119 1.79 -12.04 36.75
N ALA A 120 2.05 -13.23 36.22
CA ALA A 120 2.16 -13.48 34.79
C ALA A 120 0.90 -13.07 33.98
N ASN A 121 -0.31 -13.40 34.46
CA ASN A 121 -1.55 -13.08 33.74
C ASN A 121 -1.91 -11.58 33.76
N ILE A 122 -1.69 -10.89 34.88
CA ILE A 122 -1.95 -9.46 35.02
C ILE A 122 -0.93 -8.64 34.23
N VAL A 123 0.34 -9.04 34.27
CA VAL A 123 1.42 -8.39 33.55
C VAL A 123 1.27 -8.61 32.05
N GLY A 124 0.94 -9.82 31.59
CA GLY A 124 0.73 -10.08 30.16
C GLY A 124 -0.44 -9.27 29.55
N ALA A 125 -1.57 -9.21 30.26
CA ALA A 125 -2.72 -8.41 29.81
C ALA A 125 -2.42 -6.90 29.86
N GLY A 126 -1.74 -6.43 30.91
CA GLY A 126 -1.38 -5.02 31.07
C GLY A 126 -0.33 -4.54 30.06
N VAL A 127 0.71 -5.35 29.84
CA VAL A 127 1.77 -5.08 28.86
C VAL A 127 1.19 -5.05 27.44
N GLY A 128 0.34 -6.00 27.07
CA GLY A 128 -0.32 -6.00 25.77
C GLY A 128 -1.14 -4.72 25.50
N LEU A 129 -1.90 -4.24 26.49
CA LEU A 129 -2.66 -3.00 26.36
C LEU A 129 -1.73 -1.77 26.20
N ILE A 130 -0.70 -1.66 27.05
CA ILE A 130 0.26 -0.54 27.02
C ILE A 130 1.00 -0.52 25.69
N VAL A 131 1.43 -1.69 25.21
CA VAL A 131 2.11 -1.85 23.93
C VAL A 131 1.21 -1.47 22.76
N ALA A 132 -0.06 -1.86 22.76
CA ALA A 132 -1.01 -1.48 21.73
C ALA A 132 -1.19 0.05 21.68
N VAL A 133 -1.40 0.70 22.83
CA VAL A 133 -1.57 2.15 22.92
C VAL A 133 -0.29 2.88 22.49
N ALA A 134 0.87 2.45 22.99
CA ALA A 134 2.16 3.04 22.64
C ALA A 134 2.48 2.84 21.15
N GLY A 135 2.19 1.65 20.60
CA GLY A 135 2.39 1.34 19.18
C GLY A 135 1.49 2.16 18.26
N ILE A 136 0.23 2.39 18.64
CA ILE A 136 -0.69 3.28 17.91
C ILE A 136 -0.18 4.71 17.97
N ALA A 137 0.17 5.23 19.15
CA ALA A 137 0.69 6.58 19.32
C ALA A 137 1.97 6.81 18.48
N TRP A 138 2.90 5.86 18.51
CA TRP A 138 4.12 5.90 17.71
C TRP A 138 3.83 5.87 16.21
N SER A 139 2.91 5.01 15.77
CA SER A 139 2.52 4.93 14.36
C SER A 139 1.87 6.22 13.87
N VAL A 140 1.01 6.85 14.68
CA VAL A 140 0.40 8.15 14.37
C VAL A 140 1.46 9.24 14.22
N LEU A 141 2.48 9.27 15.09
CA LEU A 141 3.60 10.21 14.97
C LEU A 141 4.36 10.03 13.66
N VAL A 142 4.72 8.80 13.31
CA VAL A 142 5.41 8.49 12.05
C VAL A 142 4.57 8.91 10.84
N ILE A 143 3.26 8.62 10.86
CA ILE A 143 2.34 9.03 9.80
C ILE A 143 2.25 10.57 9.72
N ALA A 144 2.20 11.27 10.84
CA ALA A 144 2.13 12.73 10.87
C ALA A 144 3.39 13.38 10.29
N ILE A 145 4.58 12.86 10.65
CA ILE A 145 5.86 13.33 10.10
C ILE A 145 5.92 13.07 8.59
N ALA A 146 5.48 11.90 8.13
CA ALA A 146 5.43 11.60 6.71
C ALA A 146 4.50 12.57 5.94
N TRP A 147 3.36 12.95 6.51
CA TRP A 147 2.46 13.93 5.89
C TRP A 147 3.09 15.31 5.70
N LEU A 148 3.96 15.75 6.60
CA LEU A 148 4.66 17.03 6.46
C LEU A 148 5.57 17.05 5.22
N ALA A 149 6.24 15.93 4.91
CA ALA A 149 7.11 15.81 3.75
C ALA A 149 6.34 15.71 2.42
N TYR A 150 5.25 14.92 2.38
CA TYR A 150 4.55 14.63 1.12
C TYR A 150 3.34 15.53 0.84
N ARG A 151 2.72 16.15 1.87
CA ARG A 151 1.52 16.99 1.78
C ARG A 151 1.55 18.15 2.81
N PRO A 152 2.53 19.06 2.72
CA PRO A 152 2.79 20.10 3.73
C PRO A 152 1.58 20.98 4.04
N VAL A 153 0.78 21.35 3.03
CA VAL A 153 -0.38 22.24 3.20
C VAL A 153 -1.45 21.62 4.11
N ILE A 154 -1.80 20.34 3.89
CA ILE A 154 -2.84 19.69 4.70
C ILE A 154 -2.32 19.39 6.11
N ALA A 155 -1.04 19.03 6.23
CA ALA A 155 -0.41 18.80 7.52
C ALA A 155 -0.41 20.06 8.41
N ILE A 156 -0.01 21.22 7.86
CA ILE A 156 -0.01 22.50 8.58
C ILE A 156 -1.43 22.90 8.99
N ALA A 157 -2.41 22.81 8.08
CA ALA A 157 -3.79 23.13 8.39
C ALA A 157 -4.33 22.28 9.57
N LEU A 158 -4.02 20.98 9.57
CA LEU A 158 -4.46 20.06 10.61
C LEU A 158 -3.79 20.34 11.95
N LEU A 159 -2.50 20.72 11.97
CA LEU A 159 -1.79 21.18 13.16
C LEU A 159 -2.40 22.46 13.75
N VAL A 160 -2.75 23.44 12.90
CA VAL A 160 -3.40 24.68 13.34
C VAL A 160 -4.75 24.40 14.00
N VAL A 161 -5.59 23.58 13.35
CA VAL A 161 -6.90 23.19 13.89
C VAL A 161 -6.76 22.43 15.22
N SER A 162 -5.82 21.49 15.28
CA SER A 162 -5.58 20.69 16.50
C SER A 162 -5.06 21.56 17.64
N GLY A 163 -4.13 22.48 17.36
CA GLY A 163 -3.62 23.45 18.32
C GLY A 163 -4.70 24.41 18.83
N ALA A 164 -5.55 24.91 17.94
CA ALA A 164 -6.68 25.76 18.30
C ALA A 164 -7.69 25.03 19.20
N LEU A 165 -7.99 23.76 18.91
CA LEU A 165 -8.89 22.94 19.72
C LEU A 165 -8.29 22.67 21.11
N ILE A 166 -7.01 22.31 21.20
CA ILE A 166 -6.31 22.11 22.48
C ILE A 166 -6.33 23.40 23.30
N PHE A 167 -6.04 24.54 22.69
CA PHE A 167 -6.10 25.84 23.35
C PHE A 167 -7.51 26.16 23.87
N TYR A 168 -8.54 25.94 23.06
CA TYR A 168 -9.95 26.12 23.45
C TYR A 168 -10.33 25.24 24.65
N LEU A 169 -9.94 23.96 24.64
CA LEU A 169 -10.21 23.02 25.73
C LEU A 169 -9.46 23.40 27.01
N ILE A 170 -8.21 23.85 26.92
CA ILE A 170 -7.44 24.31 28.11
C ILE A 170 -8.08 25.57 28.69
N LYS A 171 -8.52 26.52 27.86
CA LYS A 171 -9.18 27.74 28.31
C LYS A 171 -10.49 27.44 29.03
N HIS A 172 -11.38 26.66 28.43
CA HIS A 172 -12.65 26.30 29.06
C HIS A 172 -12.50 25.31 30.21
N GLY A 173 -11.49 24.44 30.20
CA GLY A 173 -11.18 23.57 31.33
C GLY A 173 -10.70 24.36 32.54
N LYS A 174 -9.92 25.43 32.34
CA LYS A 174 -9.53 26.38 33.40
C LYS A 174 -10.72 27.17 33.92
N GLU A 175 -11.61 27.64 33.05
CA GLU A 175 -12.84 28.35 33.45
C GLU A 175 -13.78 27.46 34.26
N LYS A 176 -13.98 26.19 33.86
CA LYS A 176 -14.78 25.22 34.63
C LYS A 176 -14.14 24.86 35.97
N LYS A 177 -12.82 24.67 36.03
CA LYS A 177 -12.11 24.41 37.30
C LYS A 177 -12.16 25.62 38.24
N ALA A 178 -12.05 26.84 37.72
CA ALA A 178 -12.18 28.06 38.51
C ALA A 178 -13.62 28.27 39.02
N ALA A 179 -14.64 27.95 38.21
CA ALA A 179 -16.04 28.01 38.63
C ALA A 179 -16.39 26.93 39.67
N LEU A 180 -15.83 25.72 39.56
CA LEU A 180 -16.06 24.63 40.52
C LEU A 180 -15.31 24.84 41.86
N ALA A 181 -14.22 25.62 41.85
CA ALA A 181 -13.46 25.97 43.06
C ALA A 181 -14.00 27.22 43.78
N ALA A 182 -14.98 27.92 43.18
CA ALA A 182 -15.63 29.11 43.74
C ALA A 182 -17.05 28.84 44.29
N VAL A 183 -17.50 27.58 44.25
CA VAL A 183 -18.74 27.08 44.89
C VAL A 183 -18.35 26.32 46.16
#